data_AF-A0A6N7V8Q8-F1
#
_entry.id   AF-A0A6N7V8Q8-F1
#
_cell.length_a   1.000
_cell.length_b   1.000
_cell.length_c   1.000
_cell.angle_alpha   90.00
_cell.angle_beta   90.00
_cell.angle_gamma   90.00
#
_symmetry.space_group_name_H-M   'P 1'
#
loop_
_entity.id
_entity.type
_entity.pdbx_description
1 polymer ?
#
loop_
_entity_poly.entity_id
_entity_poly.type
_entity_poly.pdbx_seq_one_letter_code
_entity_poly.pdbx_strand_id
1 'polypeptide(L)'
;MLEYFLIIFFSFLVYLTFEASIPQLFPKDWLIKANSLSSSIDSISGVLSPLLGGFIYSILEIQAILKLNIICISIVILINTFLSFRKKNIINDNFEAHSNLNTTSKNKKILKLVVITGIIFNIGFGLTFSVTIPYIINKVFQVNSEIYGIIQSCFYLGMMFGASFFAIKVKEITINYFYIQD
;
A
#
# COMPACT_ATOMS: atom_id res chain seq x y z
N MET A 1 6.79 -2.67 23.38
CA MET A 1 6.81 -3.71 22.33
C MET A 1 5.42 -4.20 21.98
N LEU A 2 4.61 -4.62 22.98
CA LEU A 2 3.23 -5.07 22.76
C LEU A 2 2.32 -3.99 22.16
N GLU A 3 2.38 -2.75 22.64
CA GLU A 3 1.58 -1.63 22.11
C GLU A 3 1.86 -1.36 20.63
N TYR A 4 3.15 -1.29 20.26
CA TYR A 4 3.58 -1.09 18.88
C TYR A 4 3.10 -2.23 17.97
N PHE A 5 3.17 -3.47 18.46
CA PHE A 5 2.64 -4.63 17.75
C PHE A 5 1.13 -4.51 17.54
N LEU A 6 0.37 -4.15 18.58
CA LEU A 6 -1.09 -3.96 18.49
C LEU A 6 -1.45 -2.88 17.48
N ILE A 7 -0.76 -1.73 17.49
CA ILE A 7 -1.00 -0.63 16.54
C ILE A 7 -0.80 -1.12 15.11
N ILE A 8 0.31 -1.81 14.83
CA ILE A 8 0.61 -2.33 13.48
C ILE A 8 -0.42 -3.40 13.08
N PHE A 9 -0.77 -4.31 13.98
CA PHE A 9 -1.73 -5.37 13.71
C PHE A 9 -3.12 -4.82 13.37
N PHE A 10 -3.64 -3.87 14.17
CA PHE A 10 -4.93 -3.24 13.88
C PHE A 10 -4.89 -2.41 12.60
N SER A 11 -3.82 -1.66 12.36
CA SER A 11 -3.65 -0.89 11.11
C SER A 11 -3.68 -1.82 9.90
N PHE A 12 -3.02 -2.96 9.98
CA PHE A 12 -3.02 -3.97 8.92
C PHE A 12 -4.40 -4.58 8.70
N LEU A 13 -5.15 -4.90 9.77
CA LEU A 13 -6.51 -5.43 9.65
C LEU A 13 -7.46 -4.41 8.99
N VAL A 14 -7.41 -3.15 9.41
CA VAL A 14 -8.23 -2.08 8.82
C VAL A 14 -7.91 -1.91 7.34
N TYR A 15 -6.62 -1.87 7.00
CA TYR A 15 -6.20 -1.78 5.60
C TYR A 15 -6.68 -2.97 4.76
N LEU A 16 -6.46 -4.20 5.24
CA LEU A 16 -6.83 -5.41 4.51
C LEU A 16 -8.34 -5.54 4.31
N THR A 17 -9.12 -5.23 5.35
CA THR A 17 -10.58 -5.28 5.26
C THR A 17 -11.13 -4.23 4.31
N PHE A 18 -10.54 -3.03 4.28
CA PHE A 18 -10.90 -2.00 3.32
C PHE A 18 -10.61 -2.42 1.87
N GLU A 19 -9.39 -2.93 1.60
CA GLU A 19 -9.01 -3.46 0.28
C GLU A 19 -9.94 -4.59 -0.19
N ALA A 20 -10.26 -5.53 0.71
CA ALA A 20 -11.20 -6.62 0.41
C ALA A 20 -12.64 -6.14 0.12
N SER A 21 -12.98 -4.93 0.56
CA SER A 21 -14.31 -4.33 0.35
C SER A 21 -14.43 -3.54 -0.95
N ILE A 22 -13.32 -3.15 -1.60
CA ILE A 22 -13.32 -2.39 -2.87
C ILE A 22 -14.23 -3.03 -3.95
N PRO A 23 -14.21 -4.37 -4.16
CA PRO A 23 -15.11 -5.02 -5.13
C PRO A 23 -16.61 -4.88 -4.82
N GLN A 24 -16.96 -4.59 -3.57
CA GLN A 24 -18.35 -4.38 -3.13
C GLN A 24 -18.77 -2.91 -3.26
N LEU A 25 -17.82 -1.98 -3.33
CA LEU A 25 -18.06 -0.55 -3.47
C LEU A 25 -18.24 -0.12 -4.93
N PHE A 26 -17.53 -0.76 -5.86
CA PHE A 26 -17.50 -0.36 -7.27
C PHE A 26 -18.02 -1.46 -8.22
N PRO A 27 -18.65 -1.09 -9.36
CA PRO A 27 -18.95 -2.05 -10.42
C PRO A 27 -17.64 -2.53 -11.08
N LYS A 28 -17.66 -3.72 -11.70
CA LYS A 28 -16.47 -4.37 -12.29
C LYS A 28 -15.69 -3.45 -13.24
N ASP A 29 -16.38 -2.71 -14.09
CA ASP A 29 -15.76 -1.81 -15.08
C ASP A 29 -15.01 -0.63 -14.43
N TRP A 30 -15.35 -0.29 -13.18
CA TRP A 30 -14.66 0.73 -12.40
C TRP A 30 -13.55 0.19 -11.51
N LEU A 31 -13.42 -1.13 -11.30
CA LEU A 31 -12.43 -1.68 -10.37
C LEU A 31 -11.00 -1.36 -10.77
N ILE A 32 -10.69 -1.45 -12.06
CA ILE A 32 -9.36 -1.10 -12.58
C ILE A 32 -9.07 0.38 -12.32
N LYS A 33 -10.06 1.25 -12.54
CA LYS A 33 -9.94 2.69 -12.32
C LYS A 33 -9.81 3.03 -10.82
N ALA A 34 -10.59 2.39 -9.97
CA ALA A 34 -10.55 2.56 -8.51
C ALA A 34 -9.18 2.14 -7.95
N ASN A 35 -8.68 0.96 -8.34
CA ASN A 35 -7.35 0.50 -7.93
C ASN A 35 -6.23 1.43 -8.44
N SER A 36 -6.33 1.88 -9.69
CA SER A 36 -5.34 2.81 -10.26
C SER A 36 -5.32 4.16 -9.54
N LEU A 37 -6.50 4.68 -9.16
CA LEU A 37 -6.60 5.91 -8.39
C LEU A 37 -6.05 5.72 -6.97
N SER A 38 -6.34 4.59 -6.33
CA SER A 38 -5.79 4.23 -5.01
C SER A 38 -4.25 4.23 -5.03
N SER A 39 -3.64 3.52 -5.98
CA SER A 39 -2.18 3.50 -6.13
C SER A 39 -1.58 4.88 -6.47
N SER A 40 -2.33 5.72 -7.18
CA SER A 40 -1.90 7.10 -7.44
C SER A 40 -1.91 7.94 -6.17
N ILE A 41 -2.95 7.80 -5.34
CA ILE A 41 -3.06 8.46 -4.03
C ILE A 41 -1.93 7.98 -3.11
N ASP A 42 -1.62 6.69 -3.07
CA ASP A 42 -0.51 6.14 -2.28
C ASP A 42 0.84 6.73 -2.73
N SER A 43 1.06 6.83 -4.05
CA SER A 43 2.30 7.40 -4.59
C SER A 43 2.45 8.88 -4.23
N ILE A 44 1.39 9.67 -4.41
CA ILE A 44 1.37 11.10 -4.04
C ILE A 44 1.57 11.26 -2.54
N SER A 45 0.89 10.45 -1.73
CA SER A 45 1.00 10.47 -0.27
C SER A 45 2.40 10.06 0.17
N GLY A 46 3.03 9.09 -0.50
CA GLY A 46 4.41 8.70 -0.27
C GLY A 46 5.40 9.84 -0.47
N VAL A 47 5.18 10.70 -1.48
CA VAL A 47 6.01 11.90 -1.70
C VAL A 47 5.69 13.00 -0.70
N LEU A 48 4.41 13.32 -0.52
CA LEU A 48 4.00 14.47 0.27
C LEU A 48 4.13 14.24 1.77
N SER A 49 3.98 13.00 2.27
CA SER A 49 4.00 12.72 3.71
C SER A 49 5.36 12.98 4.36
N PRO A 50 6.50 12.54 3.81
CA PRO A 50 7.81 12.90 4.34
C PRO A 50 8.13 14.39 4.17
N LEU A 51 7.75 14.99 3.03
CA LEU A 51 7.98 16.41 2.75
C LEU A 51 7.24 17.31 3.74
N LEU A 52 5.92 17.14 3.80
CA LEU A 52 5.04 17.90 4.68
C LEU A 52 5.25 17.49 6.13
N GLY A 53 5.52 16.22 6.41
CA GLY A 53 5.85 15.74 7.75
C GLY A 53 7.07 16.46 8.30
N GLY A 54 8.20 16.40 7.60
CA GLY A 54 9.44 17.08 8.02
C GLY A 54 9.24 18.59 8.22
N PHE A 55 8.50 19.24 7.32
CA PHE A 55 8.19 20.66 7.43
C PHE A 55 7.25 20.99 8.60
N ILE A 56 6.11 20.31 8.70
CA ILE A 56 5.09 20.52 9.74
C ILE A 56 5.67 20.24 11.13
N TYR A 57 6.50 19.20 11.29
CA TYR A 57 7.20 18.92 12.54
C TYR A 57 8.21 19.99 12.93
N SER A 58 8.71 20.79 11.97
CA SER A 58 9.63 21.89 12.25
C SER A 58 8.93 23.17 12.73
N ILE A 59 7.62 23.32 12.48
CA ILE A 59 6.88 24.58 12.75
C ILE A 59 5.72 24.41 13.74
N LEU A 60 5.13 23.23 13.86
CA LEU A 60 4.03 22.94 14.76
C LEU A 60 4.48 22.08 15.92
N GLU A 61 3.94 22.38 17.10
CA GLU A 61 4.08 21.49 18.25
C GLU A 61 3.32 20.18 18.01
N ILE A 62 3.82 19.09 18.61
CA ILE A 62 3.22 17.76 18.53
C ILE A 62 1.73 17.76 18.90
N GLN A 63 1.32 18.60 19.87
CA GLN A 63 -0.08 18.70 20.28
C GLN A 63 -1.00 19.21 19.17
N ALA A 64 -0.55 20.18 18.37
CA ALA A 64 -1.31 20.71 17.24
C ALA A 64 -1.42 19.67 16.10
N ILE A 65 -0.33 18.94 15.85
CA ILE A 65 -0.28 17.87 14.85
C ILE A 65 -1.28 16.75 15.22
N LEU A 66 -1.31 16.35 16.50
CA LEU A 66 -2.26 15.34 16.99
C LEU A 66 -3.71 15.80 16.85
N LYS A 67 -4.02 17.06 17.18
CA LYS A 67 -5.38 17.60 16.99
C LYS A 67 -5.81 17.59 15.53
N LEU A 68 -4.93 17.99 14.61
CA LEU A 68 -5.18 17.91 13.17
C LEU A 68 -5.44 16.47 12.72
N ASN A 69 -4.64 15.52 13.20
CA ASN A 69 -4.82 14.11 12.85
C ASN A 69 -6.19 13.56 13.32
N ILE A 70 -6.63 13.92 14.53
CA ILE A 70 -7.95 13.54 15.05
C ILE A 70 -9.07 14.10 14.17
N ILE A 71 -8.96 15.35 13.71
CA ILE A 71 -9.93 15.96 12.79
C ILE A 71 -9.97 15.18 11.47
N CYS A 72 -8.82 14.90 10.87
CA CYS A 72 -8.74 14.13 9.63
C CYS A 72 -9.36 12.73 9.76
N ILE A 73 -9.01 11.98 10.81
CA ILE A 73 -9.58 10.66 11.06
C ILE A 73 -11.10 10.74 11.25
N SER A 74 -11.59 11.75 11.95
CA SER A 74 -13.03 11.96 12.15
C SER A 74 -13.77 12.18 10.82
N ILE A 75 -13.19 12.98 9.92
CA ILE A 75 -13.74 13.21 8.57
C ILE A 75 -13.77 11.90 7.77
N VAL A 76 -12.69 11.12 7.82
CA VAL A 76 -12.62 9.82 7.13
C VAL A 76 -13.69 8.85 7.64
N ILE A 77 -13.89 8.77 8.96
CA ILE A 77 -14.95 7.94 9.57
C ILE A 77 -16.34 8.41 9.11
N LEU A 78 -16.56 9.72 9.06
CA LEU A 78 -17.82 10.29 8.61
C LEU A 78 -18.09 9.94 7.14
N ILE A 79 -17.11 10.10 6.26
CA ILE A 79 -17.19 9.69 4.84
C ILE A 79 -17.50 8.20 4.73
N ASN A 80 -16.79 7.34 5.47
CA ASN A 80 -16.99 5.90 5.48
C ASN A 80 -18.41 5.48 5.90
N THR A 81 -19.08 6.29 6.72
CA THR A 81 -20.47 6.02 7.14
C THR A 81 -21.46 6.19 6.00
N PHE A 82 -21.14 7.01 4.98
CA PHE A 82 -21.98 7.21 3.79
C PHE A 82 -21.72 6.20 2.67
N LEU A 83 -20.71 5.34 2.80
CA LEU A 83 -20.40 4.33 1.77
C LEU A 83 -21.49 3.25 1.73
N SER A 84 -21.99 2.97 0.53
CA SER A 84 -22.96 1.91 0.30
C SER A 84 -22.29 0.68 -0.31
N PHE A 85 -22.29 -0.42 0.43
CA PHE A 85 -21.75 -1.69 -0.03
C PHE A 85 -22.82 -2.50 -0.77
N ARG A 86 -22.50 -2.99 -1.96
CA ARG A 86 -23.35 -3.92 -2.69
C ARG A 86 -23.36 -5.25 -1.93
N LYS A 87 -24.54 -5.68 -1.46
CA LYS A 87 -24.71 -7.01 -0.85
C LYS A 87 -24.33 -8.07 -1.89
N LYS A 88 -23.30 -8.85 -1.58
CA LYS A 88 -23.08 -10.13 -2.27
C LYS A 88 -24.19 -11.07 -1.79
N ASN A 89 -24.93 -11.70 -2.69
CA ASN A 89 -25.82 -12.80 -2.31
C ASN A 89 -24.93 -13.92 -1.74
N ILE A 90 -24.87 -14.05 -0.42
CA ILE A 90 -24.25 -15.19 0.30
C ILE A 90 -25.23 -16.39 0.25
N ILE A 91 -25.98 -16.53 -0.84
CA ILE A 91 -26.97 -17.59 -1.00
C ILE A 91 -26.25 -18.73 -1.71
N ASN A 92 -25.87 -19.74 -0.93
CA ASN A 92 -25.49 -21.08 -1.34
C ASN A 92 -24.12 -21.33 -1.99
N ASP A 93 -23.13 -20.46 -1.80
CA ASP A 93 -21.77 -21.01 -1.70
C ASP A 93 -21.62 -21.47 -0.26
N ASN A 94 -21.99 -22.73 -0.03
CA ASN A 94 -21.50 -23.45 1.13
C ASN A 94 -20.03 -23.09 1.29
N PHE A 95 -19.64 -22.81 2.53
CA PHE A 95 -18.26 -22.70 2.94
C PHE A 95 -17.57 -24.06 2.67
N GLU A 96 -17.35 -24.42 1.41
CA GLU A 96 -16.38 -25.40 0.95
C GLU A 96 -14.98 -24.77 1.12
N ALA A 97 -14.72 -24.25 2.32
CA ALA A 97 -13.37 -23.98 2.82
C ALA A 97 -12.58 -25.30 2.99
N HIS A 98 -13.25 -26.44 2.84
CA HIS A 98 -12.65 -27.75 2.66
C HIS A 98 -12.96 -28.28 1.26
N SER A 99 -12.06 -28.08 0.29
CA SER A 99 -11.75 -29.10 -0.76
C SER A 99 -10.90 -28.60 -1.94
N ASN A 100 -10.65 -27.30 -2.13
CA ASN A 100 -9.81 -26.83 -3.25
C ASN A 100 -8.34 -26.51 -2.87
N LEU A 101 -7.83 -27.12 -1.79
CA LEU A 101 -6.38 -27.19 -1.51
C LEU A 101 -5.65 -28.19 -2.42
N ASN A 102 -6.38 -28.88 -3.30
CA ASN A 102 -5.85 -29.60 -4.46
C ASN A 102 -5.47 -28.62 -5.59
N THR A 103 -4.74 -27.57 -5.22
CA THR A 103 -4.04 -26.68 -6.14
C THR A 103 -3.10 -27.56 -6.97
N THR A 104 -3.32 -27.64 -8.28
CA THR A 104 -2.48 -28.41 -9.22
C THR A 104 -0.99 -28.12 -8.95
N SER A 105 -0.09 -29.09 -9.11
CA SER A 105 1.36 -28.94 -8.83
C SER A 105 1.97 -27.66 -9.44
N LYS A 106 1.48 -27.23 -10.61
CA LYS A 106 1.85 -25.97 -11.27
C LYS A 106 1.48 -24.73 -10.44
N ASN A 107 0.27 -24.69 -9.90
CA ASN A 107 -0.21 -23.58 -9.06
C ASN A 107 0.53 -23.56 -7.70
N LYS A 108 0.89 -24.73 -7.13
CA LYS A 108 1.73 -24.81 -5.92
C LYS A 108 3.14 -24.25 -6.14
N LYS A 109 3.76 -24.52 -7.30
CA LYS A 109 5.07 -23.95 -7.67
C LYS A 109 5.01 -22.44 -7.85
N ILE A 110 4.01 -21.93 -8.55
CA ILE A 110 3.81 -20.47 -8.73
C ILE A 110 3.58 -19.80 -7.38
N LEU A 111 2.69 -20.35 -6.54
CA LEU A 111 2.42 -19.82 -5.21
C LEU A 111 3.69 -19.80 -4.36
N LYS A 112 4.47 -20.91 -4.36
CA LYS A 112 5.74 -20.98 -3.65
C LYS A 112 6.73 -19.92 -4.14
N LEU A 113 6.80 -19.69 -5.46
CA LEU A 113 7.67 -18.67 -6.04
C LEU A 113 7.24 -17.25 -5.64
N VAL A 114 5.94 -16.95 -5.69
CA VAL A 114 5.39 -15.66 -5.25
C VAL A 114 5.65 -15.43 -3.76
N VAL A 115 5.46 -16.45 -2.92
CA VAL A 115 5.72 -16.35 -1.47
C VAL A 115 7.21 -16.13 -1.19
N ILE A 116 8.09 -16.93 -1.80
CA ILE A 116 9.54 -16.80 -1.58
C ILE A 116 10.04 -15.45 -2.06
N THR A 117 9.68 -15.04 -3.28
CA THR A 117 10.07 -13.73 -3.83
C THR A 117 9.51 -12.60 -2.96
N GLY A 118 8.25 -12.68 -2.53
CA GLY A 118 7.63 -11.74 -1.62
C GLY A 118 8.37 -11.63 -0.28
N ILE A 119 8.76 -12.75 0.33
CA ILE A 119 9.53 -12.76 1.58
C ILE A 119 10.91 -12.09 1.38
N ILE A 120 11.65 -12.48 0.34
CA ILE A 120 12.99 -11.93 0.06
C ILE A 120 12.90 -10.43 -0.18
N PHE A 121 11.94 -9.99 -1.00
CA PHE A 121 11.75 -8.56 -1.29
C PHE A 121 11.31 -7.81 -0.04
N ASN A 122 10.36 -8.33 0.72
CA ASN A 122 9.83 -7.64 1.90
C ASN A 122 10.88 -7.52 3.02
N ILE A 123 11.65 -8.57 3.28
CA ILE A 123 12.73 -8.53 4.28
C ILE A 123 13.85 -7.59 3.80
N GLY A 124 14.36 -7.79 2.58
CA GLY A 124 15.50 -7.01 2.07
C GLY A 124 15.16 -5.54 1.87
N PHE A 125 14.08 -5.28 1.16
CA PHE A 125 13.63 -3.92 0.86
C PHE A 125 13.04 -3.26 2.11
N GLY A 126 12.11 -3.92 2.80
CA GLY A 126 11.40 -3.34 3.93
C GLY A 126 12.31 -2.92 5.09
N LEU A 127 13.26 -3.76 5.49
CA LEU A 127 14.21 -3.43 6.57
C LEU A 127 15.19 -2.32 6.17
N THR A 128 15.68 -2.37 4.92
CA THR A 128 16.65 -1.38 4.43
C THR A 128 16.04 0.02 4.40
N PHE A 129 14.85 0.18 3.83
CA PHE A 129 14.23 1.49 3.66
C PHE A 129 13.57 2.02 4.92
N SER A 130 13.03 1.15 5.78
CA SER A 130 12.32 1.59 7.00
C SER A 130 13.24 1.81 8.20
N VAL A 131 14.43 1.20 8.22
CA VAL A 131 15.33 1.24 9.39
C VAL A 131 16.74 1.70 9.01
N THR A 132 17.39 1.02 8.06
CA THR A 132 18.81 1.26 7.74
C THR A 132 19.05 2.66 7.16
N ILE A 133 18.26 3.06 6.16
CA ILE A 133 18.37 4.38 5.53
C ILE A 133 18.11 5.53 6.53
N PRO A 134 17.01 5.52 7.31
CA PRO A 134 16.79 6.53 8.36
C PRO A 134 17.92 6.58 9.40
N TYR A 135 18.47 5.43 9.79
CA TYR A 135 19.59 5.36 10.73
C TYR A 135 20.84 6.03 10.16
N ILE A 136 21.23 5.69 8.92
CA ILE A 136 22.41 6.28 8.28
C ILE A 136 22.24 7.80 8.16
N ILE A 137 21.09 8.27 7.66
CA ILE A 137 20.88 9.71 7.45
C ILE A 137 20.86 10.49 8.76
N ASN A 138 20.14 10.01 9.79
CA ASN A 138 19.98 10.76 11.03
C ASN A 138 21.11 10.55 12.04
N LYS A 139 21.72 9.36 12.11
CA LYS A 139 22.78 9.06 13.10
C LYS A 139 24.19 9.18 12.56
N VAL A 140 24.43 8.80 11.30
CA VAL A 140 25.77 8.88 10.69
C VAL A 140 26.00 10.25 10.07
N PHE A 141 25.07 10.69 9.21
CA PHE A 141 25.19 11.98 8.53
C PHE A 141 24.62 13.18 9.32
N GLN A 142 23.87 12.93 10.39
CA GLN A 142 23.31 13.98 11.28
C GLN A 142 22.53 15.07 10.53
N VAL A 143 21.81 14.67 9.50
CA VAL A 143 21.03 15.58 8.66
C VAL A 143 19.81 16.09 9.43
N ASN A 144 19.44 17.36 9.21
CA ASN A 144 18.24 17.93 9.82
C ASN A 144 16.95 17.33 9.24
N SER A 145 15.82 17.50 9.94
CA SER A 145 14.55 16.87 9.58
C SER A 145 13.98 17.35 8.23
N GLU A 146 14.30 18.58 7.82
CA GLU A 146 13.89 19.15 6.53
C GLU A 146 14.58 18.43 5.36
N ILE A 147 15.91 18.34 5.39
CA ILE A 147 16.68 17.66 4.35
C ILE A 147 16.38 16.16 4.34
N TYR A 148 16.14 15.53 5.51
CA TYR A 148 15.66 14.14 5.57
C TYR A 148 14.32 13.96 4.85
N GLY A 149 13.37 14.89 5.07
CA GLY A 149 12.08 14.91 4.38
C GLY A 149 12.25 15.02 2.87
N ILE A 150 13.14 15.91 2.40
CA ILE A 150 13.46 16.07 0.97
C ILE A 150 14.03 14.77 0.38
N ILE A 151 15.01 14.14 1.04
CA ILE A 151 15.63 12.89 0.58
C ILE A 151 14.58 11.77 0.42
N GLN A 152 13.73 11.59 1.43
CA GLN A 152 12.64 10.59 1.37
C GLN A 152 11.66 10.91 0.25
N SER A 153 11.31 12.18 0.06
CA SER A 153 10.38 12.60 -1.00
C SER A 153 10.95 12.33 -2.40
N CYS A 154 12.25 12.57 -2.61
CA CYS A 154 12.95 12.24 -3.84
C CYS A 154 12.93 10.73 -4.13
N PHE A 155 13.05 9.89 -3.09
CA PHE A 155 12.95 8.44 -3.23
C PHE A 155 11.56 8.02 -3.75
N TYR A 156 10.48 8.52 -3.13
CA TYR A 156 9.11 8.23 -3.59
C TYR A 156 8.83 8.79 -4.99
N LEU A 157 9.38 9.96 -5.35
CA LEU A 157 9.30 10.49 -6.72
C LEU A 157 9.95 9.53 -7.72
N GLY A 158 11.14 9.00 -7.39
CA GLY A 158 11.81 7.98 -8.20
C GLY A 158 10.93 6.74 -8.41
N MET A 159 10.26 6.26 -7.36
CA MET A 159 9.31 5.14 -7.48
C MET A 159 8.13 5.49 -8.40
N MET A 160 7.55 6.69 -8.26
CA MET A 160 6.42 7.15 -9.08
C MET A 160 6.78 7.25 -10.57
N PHE A 161 7.93 7.86 -10.88
CA PHE A 161 8.43 7.96 -12.26
C PHE A 161 8.82 6.59 -12.83
N GLY A 162 9.45 5.73 -12.04
CA GLY A 162 9.79 4.37 -12.44
C GLY A 162 8.56 3.54 -12.79
N ALA A 163 7.52 3.61 -11.95
CA ALA A 163 6.24 2.94 -12.22
C ALA A 163 5.57 3.47 -13.50
N SER A 164 5.57 4.80 -13.70
CA SER A 164 5.01 5.42 -14.89
C SER A 164 5.78 5.03 -16.17
N PHE A 165 7.12 5.01 -16.11
CA PHE A 165 7.98 4.58 -17.21
C PHE A 165 7.72 3.11 -17.58
N PHE A 166 7.61 2.23 -16.58
CA PHE A 166 7.32 0.82 -16.79
C PHE A 166 5.91 0.61 -17.37
N ALA A 167 4.90 1.35 -16.91
CA ALA A 167 3.54 1.27 -17.44
C ALA A 167 3.47 1.62 -18.94
N ILE A 168 4.26 2.61 -19.39
CA ILE A 168 4.37 2.95 -20.81
C ILE A 168 5.05 1.82 -21.60
N LYS A 169 6.18 1.30 -21.09
CA LYS A 169 6.98 0.27 -21.76
C LYS A 169 6.32 -1.12 -21.78
N VAL A 170 5.61 -1.52 -20.74
CA VAL A 170 4.94 -2.83 -20.67
C VAL A 170 3.74 -2.93 -21.59
N LYS A 171 3.07 -1.81 -21.88
CA LYS A 171 1.99 -1.78 -22.89
C LYS A 171 2.47 -2.27 -24.27
N GLU A 172 3.77 -2.12 -24.57
CA GLU A 172 4.41 -2.64 -25.79
C GLU A 172 4.74 -4.15 -25.70
N ILE A 173 4.93 -4.71 -24.50
CA ILE A 173 5.43 -6.08 -24.29
C ILE A 173 4.27 -7.09 -24.12
N THR A 174 3.17 -6.72 -23.47
CA THR A 174 2.06 -7.65 -23.14
C THR A 174 1.27 -8.13 -24.37
N ILE A 175 1.31 -7.41 -25.50
CA ILE A 175 0.60 -7.81 -26.72
C ILE A 175 1.21 -9.09 -27.35
N ASN A 176 2.49 -9.38 -27.16
CA ASN A 176 3.15 -10.50 -27.84
C ASN A 176 3.13 -11.85 -27.10
N TYR A 177 2.82 -11.88 -25.79
CA TYR A 177 2.94 -13.14 -25.01
C TYR A 177 1.60 -13.76 -24.60
N PHE A 178 0.50 -13.01 -24.60
CA PHE A 178 -0.81 -13.52 -24.19
C PHE A 178 -1.68 -14.05 -25.34
N TYR A 179 -1.35 -13.78 -26.60
CA TYR A 179 -2.10 -14.24 -27.78
C TYR A 179 -1.51 -15.47 -28.49
N ILE A 180 -0.49 -16.13 -27.93
CA ILE A 180 0.15 -17.32 -28.53
C ILE A 180 -0.14 -18.61 -27.73
N GLN A 181 -1.18 -18.61 -26.90
CA GLN A 181 -1.68 -19.83 -26.25
C GLN A 181 -3.21 -19.93 -26.41
N ASP A 182 -3.66 -19.98 -27.66
CA ASP A 182 -4.90 -20.64 -28.07
C ASP A 182 -4.53 -21.83 -28.99
#